data_AF-A0A960ZW32-F1
#
_entry.id   AF-A0A960ZW32-F1
#
_cell.length_a   1.000
_cell.length_b   1.000
_cell.length_c   1.000
_cell.angle_alpha   90.00
_cell.angle_beta   90.00
_cell.angle_gamma   90.00
#
_symmetry.space_group_name_H-M   'P 1'
#
loop_
_entity.id
_entity.type
_entity.pdbx_description
1 polymer ?
#
loop_
_entity_poly.entity_id
_entity_poly.type
_entity_poly.pdbx_seq_one_letter_code
_entity_poly.pdbx_strand_id
1 'polypeptide(L)'
;MEQSARRPPRKFHPHPFEYHQELEVVIDNVTNEGAGVARVDGWVVFVPFALPGERVRCRVFRNSKNYSEADLMEVLEPSPHRKEPVCPLFGTCGGCQYQNLAYSEQLTFKRRQVAELLTRMARIEREVEPVIPSPVEYAYRSKITPHFQKPRDGGIGEIGFLRCGSRQALVDVEQCPIAMPELNAALTEARAAVHAAAATYKNGATVLLRVASGQVLKRPDELAVENVLGMRFEFQAGDFFQNNPFILPQFVEYVLNEARATGAAHLLDAYCGSGLFGICAAPHFKEVTGVEISETAVAKARHNAELNHLSNCQFTAADAQQIFANVTQSGADTVVIIDPPRAGCSAGFL
;
A
#
# COMPACT_ATOMS: atom_id res chain seq x y z
N MET A 1 -20.45 -16.04 -32.56
CA MET A 1 -19.86 -17.09 -31.69
C MET A 1 -20.48 -16.94 -30.31
N GLU A 2 -21.48 -17.77 -30.00
CA GLU A 2 -22.15 -17.78 -28.70
C GLU A 2 -21.14 -17.98 -27.58
N GLN A 3 -21.07 -17.01 -26.65
CA GLN A 3 -20.35 -17.19 -25.40
C GLN A 3 -21.06 -18.29 -24.62
N SER A 4 -20.46 -19.48 -24.57
CA SER A 4 -20.91 -20.59 -23.73
C SER A 4 -21.20 -20.08 -22.31
N ALA A 5 -22.47 -20.11 -21.93
CA ALA A 5 -22.93 -19.68 -20.61
C ALA A 5 -22.19 -20.53 -19.56
N ARG A 6 -21.17 -19.93 -18.92
CA ARG A 6 -20.44 -20.57 -17.83
C ARG A 6 -21.45 -20.92 -16.74
N ARG A 7 -21.52 -22.20 -16.36
CA ARG A 7 -22.38 -22.66 -15.26
C ARG A 7 -22.08 -21.86 -13.98
N PRO A 8 -23.10 -21.49 -13.19
CA PRO A 8 -22.90 -20.78 -11.94
C PRO A 8 -22.04 -21.60 -10.98
N PRO A 9 -21.21 -20.95 -10.13
CA PRO A 9 -20.50 -21.61 -9.06
C PRO A 9 -21.47 -22.38 -8.15
N ARG A 10 -21.03 -23.53 -7.62
CA ARG A 10 -21.85 -24.40 -6.74
C ARG A 10 -22.52 -23.69 -5.55
N LYS A 11 -21.99 -22.56 -5.10
CA LYS A 11 -22.48 -21.78 -3.95
C LYS A 11 -23.06 -20.42 -4.35
N PHE A 12 -23.41 -20.22 -5.62
CA PHE A 12 -24.02 -18.98 -6.07
C PHE A 12 -25.50 -18.92 -5.65
N HIS A 13 -25.92 -17.76 -5.16
CA HIS A 13 -27.32 -17.48 -4.83
C HIS A 13 -27.94 -16.64 -5.95
N PRO A 14 -29.00 -17.08 -6.63
CA PRO A 14 -29.57 -16.37 -7.79
C PRO A 14 -30.46 -15.17 -7.44
N HIS A 15 -30.63 -14.87 -6.15
CA HIS A 15 -31.37 -13.70 -5.71
C HIS A 15 -30.40 -12.60 -5.24
N PRO A 16 -30.60 -11.32 -5.62
CA PRO A 16 -31.68 -10.81 -6.49
C PRO A 16 -31.40 -10.93 -7.99
N PHE A 17 -30.17 -11.25 -8.39
CA PHE A 17 -29.78 -11.30 -9.81
C PHE A 17 -29.27 -12.68 -10.22
N GLU A 18 -29.61 -13.10 -11.43
CA GLU A 18 -29.08 -14.34 -12.00
C GLU A 18 -27.57 -14.27 -12.23
N TYR A 19 -26.92 -15.43 -12.31
CA TYR A 19 -25.48 -15.48 -12.55
C TYR A 19 -25.17 -14.91 -13.93
N HIS A 20 -24.24 -13.95 -13.96
CA HIS A 20 -23.89 -13.17 -15.15
C HIS A 20 -25.05 -12.34 -15.73
N GLN A 21 -26.08 -12.03 -14.94
CA GLN A 21 -27.05 -11.02 -15.34
C GLN A 21 -26.34 -9.69 -15.58
N GLU A 22 -26.60 -9.11 -16.75
CA GLU A 22 -26.10 -7.78 -17.11
C GLU A 22 -27.07 -6.72 -16.61
N LEU A 23 -26.53 -5.65 -16.04
CA LEU A 23 -27.26 -4.52 -15.50
C LEU A 23 -26.68 -3.24 -16.10
N GLU A 24 -27.54 -2.29 -16.43
CA GLU A 24 -27.12 -0.90 -16.69
C GLU A 24 -27.43 -0.08 -15.45
N VAL A 25 -26.40 0.51 -14.85
CA VAL A 25 -26.51 1.22 -13.57
C VAL A 25 -25.78 2.54 -13.60
N VAL A 26 -26.24 3.48 -12.79
CA VAL A 26 -25.52 4.72 -12.48
C VAL A 26 -24.74 4.52 -11.18
N ILE A 27 -23.48 4.94 -11.17
CA ILE A 27 -22.62 4.85 -9.99
C ILE A 27 -22.84 6.07 -9.10
N ASP A 28 -23.34 5.85 -7.89
CA ASP A 28 -23.64 6.89 -6.91
C ASP A 28 -22.38 7.38 -6.19
N ASN A 29 -21.53 6.45 -5.78
CA ASN A 29 -20.34 6.70 -4.98
C ASN A 29 -19.31 5.57 -5.16
N VAL A 30 -18.24 5.58 -4.38
CA VAL A 30 -17.20 4.56 -4.35
C VAL A 30 -16.90 4.16 -2.91
N THR A 31 -16.58 2.89 -2.70
CA THR A 31 -16.12 2.37 -1.40
C THR A 31 -14.72 2.86 -1.06
N ASN A 32 -14.29 2.65 0.18
CA ASN A 32 -12.91 2.90 0.60
C ASN A 32 -11.87 2.10 -0.18
N GLU A 33 -12.23 0.91 -0.67
CA GLU A 33 -11.40 0.08 -1.53
C GLU A 33 -11.45 0.49 -3.01
N GLY A 34 -12.27 1.48 -3.35
CA GLY A 34 -12.36 2.06 -4.70
C GLY A 34 -13.35 1.38 -5.63
N ALA A 35 -14.24 0.52 -5.10
CA ALA A 35 -15.29 -0.08 -5.91
C ALA A 35 -16.46 0.90 -6.08
N GLY A 36 -16.93 1.10 -7.31
CA GLY A 36 -18.15 1.85 -7.59
C GLY A 36 -19.36 1.23 -6.89
N VAL A 37 -20.25 2.08 -6.40
CA VAL A 37 -21.46 1.70 -5.68
C VAL A 37 -22.65 2.16 -6.49
N ALA A 38 -23.48 1.22 -6.94
CA ALA A 38 -24.78 1.49 -7.55
C ALA A 38 -25.90 0.91 -6.69
N ARG A 39 -27.12 1.41 -6.92
CA ARG A 39 -28.34 0.87 -6.31
C ARG A 39 -29.38 0.51 -7.36
N VAL A 40 -29.90 -0.72 -7.27
CA VAL A 40 -31.00 -1.21 -8.09
C VAL A 40 -32.14 -1.60 -7.14
N ASP A 41 -33.24 -0.86 -7.17
CA ASP A 41 -34.39 -1.04 -6.26
C ASP A 41 -33.97 -1.10 -4.77
N GLY A 42 -33.02 -0.26 -4.38
CA GLY A 42 -32.45 -0.22 -3.03
C GLY A 42 -31.37 -1.26 -2.73
N TRP A 43 -31.17 -2.24 -3.61
CA TRP A 43 -30.10 -3.25 -3.50
C TRP A 43 -28.75 -2.71 -3.94
N VAL A 44 -27.70 -2.94 -3.15
CA VAL A 44 -26.36 -2.44 -3.41
C VAL A 44 -25.60 -3.34 -4.39
N VAL A 45 -25.04 -2.76 -5.45
CA VAL A 45 -24.17 -3.45 -6.41
C VAL A 45 -22.80 -2.79 -6.42
N PHE A 46 -21.75 -3.56 -6.14
CA PHE A 46 -20.37 -3.11 -6.22
C PHE A 46 -19.78 -3.40 -7.60
N VAL A 47 -19.23 -2.37 -8.22
CA VAL A 47 -18.65 -2.41 -9.57
C VAL A 47 -17.23 -1.82 -9.51
N PRO A 48 -16.18 -2.65 -9.33
CA PRO A 48 -14.79 -2.19 -9.35
C PRO A 48 -14.45 -1.41 -10.63
N PHE A 49 -13.57 -0.41 -10.50
CA PHE A 49 -13.11 0.46 -11.61
C PHE A 49 -14.17 1.35 -12.25
N ALA A 50 -15.41 1.37 -11.74
CA ALA A 50 -16.42 2.35 -12.10
C ALA A 50 -16.34 3.56 -11.17
N LEU A 51 -16.53 4.77 -11.71
CA LEU A 51 -16.37 6.03 -11.00
C LEU A 51 -17.74 6.68 -10.72
N PRO A 52 -17.86 7.53 -9.67
CA PRO A 52 -19.10 8.25 -9.41
C PRO A 52 -19.56 9.10 -10.59
N GLY A 53 -20.87 9.11 -10.84
CA GLY A 53 -21.51 9.81 -11.94
C GLY A 53 -21.52 9.05 -13.27
N GLU A 54 -20.90 7.88 -13.35
CA GLU A 54 -20.87 7.09 -14.59
C GLU A 54 -22.14 6.27 -14.77
N ARG A 55 -22.58 6.15 -16.02
CA ARG A 55 -23.50 5.08 -16.43
C ARG A 55 -22.69 3.93 -17.01
N VAL A 56 -22.85 2.74 -16.45
CA VAL A 56 -22.05 1.57 -16.82
C VAL A 56 -22.92 0.36 -17.08
N ARG A 57 -22.46 -0.51 -17.98
CA ARG A 57 -22.94 -1.90 -18.06
C ARG A 57 -22.03 -2.75 -17.18
N CYS A 58 -22.62 -3.49 -16.26
CA CYS A 58 -21.90 -4.42 -15.38
C CYS A 58 -22.54 -5.81 -15.41
N ARG A 59 -21.78 -6.82 -15.00
CA ARG A 59 -22.21 -8.22 -15.02
C ARG A 59 -22.05 -8.85 -13.64
N VAL A 60 -23.16 -9.25 -13.03
CA VAL A 60 -23.17 -9.80 -11.66
C VAL A 60 -22.51 -11.17 -11.65
N PHE A 61 -21.49 -11.36 -10.80
CA PHE A 61 -20.83 -12.66 -10.61
C PHE A 61 -21.05 -13.24 -9.21
N ARG A 62 -21.54 -12.43 -8.26
CA ARG A 62 -21.81 -12.89 -6.88
C ARG A 62 -22.94 -12.10 -6.23
N ASN A 63 -23.83 -12.81 -5.55
CA ASN A 63 -24.78 -12.24 -4.61
C ASN A 63 -24.41 -12.66 -3.18
N SER A 64 -24.37 -11.67 -2.29
CA SER A 64 -24.19 -11.81 -0.84
C SER A 64 -25.52 -11.49 -0.14
N LYS A 65 -25.54 -11.52 1.20
CA LYS A 65 -26.77 -11.30 2.00
C LYS A 65 -27.47 -9.96 1.72
N ASN A 66 -26.72 -8.91 1.42
CA ASN A 66 -27.21 -7.53 1.35
C ASN A 66 -26.57 -6.70 0.22
N TYR A 67 -25.81 -7.33 -0.68
CA TYR A 67 -25.18 -6.69 -1.81
C TYR A 67 -24.83 -7.72 -2.89
N SER A 68 -24.53 -7.22 -4.09
CA SER A 68 -23.96 -8.00 -5.18
C SER A 68 -22.62 -7.43 -5.62
N GLU A 69 -21.77 -8.28 -6.18
CA GLU A 69 -20.53 -7.89 -6.84
C GLU A 69 -20.66 -8.16 -8.34
N ALA A 70 -20.24 -7.19 -9.15
CA ALA A 70 -20.33 -7.24 -10.59
C ALA A 70 -19.03 -6.79 -11.25
N ASP A 71 -18.70 -7.42 -12.37
CA ASP A 71 -17.60 -6.98 -13.24
C ASP A 71 -18.05 -5.79 -14.07
N LEU A 72 -17.21 -4.76 -14.17
CA LEU A 72 -17.40 -3.68 -15.15
C LEU A 72 -17.22 -4.23 -16.56
N MET A 73 -18.24 -4.08 -17.40
CA MET A 73 -18.21 -4.55 -18.80
C MET A 73 -17.90 -3.39 -19.76
N GLU A 74 -18.63 -2.29 -19.60
CA GLU A 74 -18.57 -1.14 -20.50
C GLU A 74 -18.94 0.12 -19.72
N VAL A 75 -18.25 1.22 -20.01
CA VAL A 75 -18.62 2.55 -19.53
C VAL A 75 -19.43 3.22 -20.63
N LEU A 76 -20.74 3.34 -20.42
CA LEU A 76 -21.68 3.89 -21.39
C LEU A 76 -21.62 5.41 -21.41
N GLU A 77 -21.52 6.02 -20.23
CA GLU A 77 -21.33 7.47 -20.05
C GLU A 77 -20.21 7.69 -19.05
N PRO A 78 -19.02 8.14 -19.51
CA PRO A 78 -17.86 8.30 -18.63
C PRO A 78 -17.96 9.56 -17.78
N SER A 79 -17.35 9.50 -16.60
CA SER A 79 -17.16 10.67 -15.74
C SER A 79 -16.21 11.65 -16.42
N PRO A 80 -16.37 12.99 -16.27
CA PRO A 80 -15.39 13.96 -16.76
C PRO A 80 -14.01 13.77 -16.13
N HIS A 81 -13.92 13.03 -15.02
CA HIS A 81 -12.66 12.73 -14.33
C HIS A 81 -12.06 11.38 -14.71
N ARG A 82 -12.71 10.60 -15.60
CA ARG A 82 -12.15 9.36 -16.11
C ARG A 82 -10.92 9.66 -16.95
N LYS A 83 -9.84 8.95 -16.70
CA LYS A 83 -8.60 8.98 -17.46
C LYS A 83 -8.33 7.58 -18.03
N GLU A 84 -7.68 7.52 -19.18
CA GLU A 84 -7.17 6.23 -19.68
C GLU A 84 -6.00 5.75 -18.80
N PRO A 85 -6.05 4.53 -18.26
CA PRO A 85 -4.94 3.97 -17.48
C PRO A 85 -3.66 3.87 -18.31
N VAL A 86 -2.53 4.24 -17.71
CA VAL A 86 -1.20 4.08 -18.35
C VAL A 86 -0.77 2.61 -18.38
N CYS A 87 -1.17 1.81 -17.39
CA CYS A 87 -0.83 0.40 -17.32
C CYS A 87 -1.83 -0.45 -18.12
N PRO A 88 -1.38 -1.25 -19.11
CA PRO A 88 -2.26 -2.13 -19.88
C PRO A 88 -2.86 -3.27 -19.04
N LEU A 89 -2.29 -3.54 -17.85
CA LEU A 89 -2.77 -4.56 -16.92
C LEU A 89 -3.73 -3.99 -15.86
N PHE A 90 -4.05 -2.69 -15.91
CA PHE A 90 -5.03 -2.09 -15.02
C PHE A 90 -6.39 -2.80 -15.15
N GLY A 91 -7.10 -2.98 -14.04
CA GLY A 91 -8.33 -3.79 -14.01
C GLY A 91 -8.09 -5.29 -13.82
N THR A 92 -6.92 -5.80 -14.23
CA THR A 92 -6.58 -7.23 -14.11
C THR A 92 -5.55 -7.49 -13.01
N CYS A 93 -4.46 -6.72 -12.96
CA CYS A 93 -3.46 -6.77 -11.90
C CYS A 93 -4.03 -6.14 -10.61
N GLY A 94 -3.84 -6.80 -9.46
CA GLY A 94 -4.31 -6.31 -8.15
C GLY A 94 -3.51 -5.14 -7.57
N GLY A 95 -2.53 -4.61 -8.31
CA GLY A 95 -1.59 -3.62 -7.80
C GLY A 95 -2.09 -2.16 -7.78
N CYS A 96 -3.07 -1.80 -8.62
CA CYS A 96 -3.53 -0.41 -8.77
C CYS A 96 -5.06 -0.33 -8.79
N GLN A 97 -5.64 0.66 -8.09
CA GLN A 97 -7.09 0.82 -7.95
C GLN A 97 -7.66 2.00 -8.74
N TYR A 98 -6.87 3.07 -8.95
CA TYR A 98 -7.38 4.36 -9.43
C TYR A 98 -6.67 4.93 -10.67
N GLN A 99 -5.96 4.14 -11.48
CA GLN A 99 -5.29 4.70 -12.67
C GLN A 99 -6.28 5.27 -13.70
N ASN A 100 -7.54 4.84 -13.64
CA ASN A 100 -8.61 5.38 -14.47
C ASN A 100 -9.23 6.68 -13.93
N LEU A 101 -8.73 7.24 -12.83
CA LEU A 101 -9.23 8.47 -12.22
C LEU A 101 -8.15 9.56 -12.29
N ALA A 102 -8.54 10.78 -12.69
CA ALA A 102 -7.66 11.94 -12.68
C ALA A 102 -6.98 12.12 -11.31
N TYR A 103 -5.68 12.44 -11.30
CA TYR A 103 -4.89 12.47 -10.07
C TYR A 103 -5.44 13.46 -9.02
N SER A 104 -5.90 14.64 -9.46
CA SER A 104 -6.54 15.61 -8.58
C SER A 104 -7.77 15.03 -7.86
N GLU A 105 -8.58 14.24 -8.55
CA GLU A 105 -9.74 13.58 -7.95
C GLU A 105 -9.35 12.42 -7.04
N GLN A 106 -8.23 11.74 -7.28
CA GLN A 106 -7.71 10.77 -6.33
C GLN A 106 -7.39 11.44 -4.97
N LEU A 107 -6.84 12.67 -4.99
CA LEU A 107 -6.55 13.44 -3.78
C LEU A 107 -7.84 13.86 -3.07
N THR A 108 -8.80 14.43 -3.82
CA THR A 108 -10.13 14.78 -3.30
C THR A 108 -10.81 13.58 -2.67
N PHE A 109 -10.76 12.42 -3.33
CA PHE A 109 -11.39 11.20 -2.86
C PHE A 109 -10.75 10.68 -1.57
N LYS A 110 -9.41 10.67 -1.49
CA LYS A 110 -8.69 10.29 -0.27
C LYS A 110 -9.02 11.22 0.91
N ARG A 111 -9.06 12.54 0.67
CA ARG A 111 -9.46 13.53 1.69
C ARG A 111 -10.85 13.23 2.23
N ARG A 112 -11.81 13.02 1.33
CA ARG A 112 -13.21 12.71 1.67
C ARG A 112 -13.31 11.43 2.51
N GLN A 113 -12.60 10.37 2.14
CA GLN A 113 -12.61 9.12 2.89
C GLN A 113 -12.15 9.31 4.34
N VAL A 114 -11.04 10.03 4.55
CA VAL A 114 -10.55 10.32 5.92
C VAL A 114 -11.59 11.11 6.71
N ALA A 115 -12.19 12.14 6.10
CA ALA A 115 -13.22 12.95 6.75
C ALA A 115 -14.47 12.13 7.12
N GLU A 116 -14.91 11.24 6.23
CA GLU A 116 -16.04 10.34 6.50
C GLU A 116 -15.72 9.34 7.61
N LEU A 117 -14.50 8.79 7.67
CA LEU A 117 -14.08 7.88 8.73
C LEU A 117 -14.03 8.59 10.09
N LEU A 118 -13.44 9.79 10.17
CA LEU A 118 -13.39 10.57 11.41
C LEU A 118 -14.80 10.88 11.92
N THR A 119 -15.69 11.34 11.04
CA THR A 119 -17.05 11.72 11.43
C THR A 119 -17.90 10.49 11.78
N ARG A 120 -17.93 9.46 10.93
CA ARG A 120 -18.86 8.33 11.07
C ARG A 120 -18.38 7.25 12.02
N MET A 121 -17.08 6.97 12.07
CA MET A 121 -16.53 5.91 12.91
C MET A 121 -16.00 6.44 14.23
N ALA A 122 -15.23 7.54 14.21
CA ALA A 122 -14.63 8.11 15.41
C ALA A 122 -15.52 9.15 16.11
N ARG A 123 -16.57 9.66 15.44
CA ARG A 123 -17.42 10.77 15.92
C ARG A 123 -16.62 12.03 16.23
N ILE A 124 -15.57 12.27 15.44
CA ILE A 124 -14.71 13.45 15.51
C ILE A 124 -15.11 14.39 14.37
N GLU A 125 -15.65 15.55 14.74
CA GLU A 125 -15.98 16.61 13.80
C GLU A 125 -14.80 17.56 13.67
N ARG A 126 -13.93 17.29 12.69
CA ARG A 126 -12.79 18.15 12.37
C ARG A 126 -12.63 18.26 10.87
N GLU A 127 -12.27 19.45 10.39
CA GLU A 127 -11.86 19.61 9.00
C GLU A 127 -10.58 18.79 8.77
N VAL A 128 -10.61 17.95 7.73
CA VAL A 128 -9.43 17.24 7.25
C VAL A 128 -8.73 18.13 6.24
N GLU A 129 -7.45 18.36 6.38
CA GLU A 129 -6.66 19.17 5.46
C GLU A 129 -6.56 18.56 4.04
N PRO A 130 -6.22 19.35 3.01
CA PRO A 130 -5.92 18.82 1.68
C PRO A 130 -4.82 17.75 1.70
N VAL A 131 -4.97 16.73 0.84
CA VAL A 131 -3.95 15.67 0.72
C VAL A 131 -2.70 16.22 0.05
N ILE A 132 -1.54 15.99 0.67
CA ILE A 132 -0.24 16.31 0.08
C ILE A 132 0.01 15.37 -1.13
N PRO A 133 0.18 15.89 -2.36
CA PRO A 133 0.42 15.07 -3.53
C PRO A 133 1.82 14.45 -3.50
N SER A 134 1.97 13.28 -4.12
CA SER A 134 3.28 12.73 -4.45
C SER A 134 3.94 13.63 -5.51
N PRO A 135 5.24 13.94 -5.39
CA PRO A 135 5.94 14.73 -6.41
C PRO A 135 5.92 14.11 -7.81
N VAL A 136 5.73 12.79 -7.88
CA VAL A 136 5.58 12.01 -9.12
C VAL A 136 4.37 11.07 -9.04
N GLU A 137 3.63 10.93 -10.13
CA GLU A 137 2.44 10.05 -10.22
C GLU A 137 2.79 8.60 -10.62
N TYR A 138 3.90 8.43 -11.33
CA TYR A 138 4.41 7.16 -11.87
C TYR A 138 5.88 7.01 -11.52
N ALA A 139 6.45 5.82 -11.78
CA ALA A 139 7.84 5.51 -11.47
C ALA A 139 8.28 5.80 -10.02
N TYR A 140 7.33 5.85 -9.08
CA TYR A 140 7.60 6.24 -7.70
C TYR A 140 8.04 5.07 -6.82
N ARG A 141 7.77 3.83 -7.22
CA ARG A 141 7.95 2.65 -6.38
C ARG A 141 9.38 2.15 -6.48
N SER A 142 10.13 2.21 -5.38
CA SER A 142 11.52 1.78 -5.27
C SER A 142 11.69 0.28 -4.96
N LYS A 143 10.62 -0.45 -4.64
CA LYS A 143 10.65 -1.91 -4.47
C LYS A 143 9.45 -2.61 -5.07
N ILE A 144 9.70 -3.68 -5.80
CA ILE A 144 8.70 -4.63 -6.28
C ILE A 144 9.12 -6.06 -5.97
N THR A 145 8.13 -6.92 -5.73
CA THR A 145 8.35 -8.33 -5.39
C THR A 145 7.44 -9.24 -6.23
N PRO A 146 7.64 -9.33 -7.55
CA PRO A 146 6.85 -10.25 -8.38
C PRO A 146 7.07 -11.71 -7.96
N HIS A 147 6.05 -12.52 -8.12
CA HIS A 147 6.00 -13.93 -7.74
C HIS A 147 5.83 -14.80 -8.97
N PHE A 148 6.26 -16.05 -8.87
CA PHE A 148 5.94 -17.08 -9.85
C PHE A 148 5.58 -18.39 -9.14
N GLN A 149 4.78 -19.22 -9.79
CA GLN A 149 4.39 -20.53 -9.26
C GLN A 149 5.43 -21.60 -9.58
N LYS A 150 5.37 -22.74 -8.88
CA LYS A 150 6.26 -23.88 -9.15
C LYS A 150 6.20 -24.27 -10.64
N PRO A 151 7.32 -24.73 -11.24
CA PRO A 151 7.31 -25.13 -12.64
C PRO A 151 6.25 -26.20 -12.95
N ARG A 152 5.70 -26.13 -14.16
CA ARG A 152 4.81 -27.15 -14.75
C ARG A 152 5.32 -27.49 -16.14
N ASP A 153 5.34 -28.78 -16.47
CA ASP A 153 5.79 -29.28 -17.78
C ASP A 153 7.18 -28.75 -18.20
N GLY A 154 8.08 -28.58 -17.22
CA GLY A 154 9.45 -28.10 -17.43
C GLY A 154 9.62 -26.58 -17.55
N GLY A 155 8.55 -25.79 -17.46
CA GLY A 155 8.59 -24.32 -17.59
C GLY A 155 8.01 -23.57 -16.40
N ILE A 156 8.43 -22.31 -16.25
CA ILE A 156 7.76 -21.32 -15.39
C ILE A 156 6.71 -20.59 -16.23
N GLY A 157 5.49 -20.47 -15.68
CA GLY A 157 4.41 -19.70 -16.27
C GLY A 157 4.53 -18.20 -15.95
N GLU A 158 3.48 -17.61 -15.42
CA GLU A 158 3.40 -16.18 -15.14
C GLU A 158 4.38 -15.75 -14.03
N ILE A 159 5.06 -14.61 -14.25
CA ILE A 159 5.89 -13.92 -13.27
C ILE A 159 5.31 -12.52 -13.06
N GLY A 160 4.75 -12.26 -11.88
CA GLY A 160 4.11 -10.98 -11.63
C GLY A 160 3.35 -10.91 -10.32
N PHE A 161 2.19 -10.27 -10.33
CA PHE A 161 1.41 -10.00 -9.12
C PHE A 161 0.09 -10.77 -9.12
N LEU A 162 -0.57 -10.82 -7.96
CA LEU A 162 -1.90 -11.41 -7.86
C LEU A 162 -2.91 -10.67 -8.74
N ARG A 163 -3.76 -11.44 -9.42
CA ARG A 163 -4.91 -10.92 -10.14
C ARG A 163 -5.90 -10.28 -9.17
N CYS A 164 -6.50 -9.16 -9.57
CA CYS A 164 -7.57 -8.53 -8.81
C CYS A 164 -8.69 -9.55 -8.47
N GLY A 165 -9.16 -9.55 -7.22
CA GLY A 165 -10.16 -10.49 -6.73
C GLY A 165 -9.68 -11.94 -6.54
N SER A 166 -8.41 -12.26 -6.84
CA SER A 166 -7.86 -13.60 -6.66
C SER A 166 -6.80 -13.66 -5.56
N ARG A 167 -6.77 -14.79 -4.84
CA ARG A 167 -5.72 -15.10 -3.86
C ARG A 167 -4.65 -16.06 -4.38
N GLN A 168 -4.79 -16.54 -5.61
CA GLN A 168 -3.97 -17.62 -6.15
C GLN A 168 -3.52 -17.37 -7.59
N ALA A 169 -4.34 -16.73 -8.41
CA ALA A 169 -4.03 -16.47 -9.80
C ALA A 169 -3.03 -15.32 -9.92
N LEU A 170 -1.96 -15.54 -10.67
CA LEU A 170 -1.01 -14.50 -11.03
C LEU A 170 -1.39 -13.87 -12.37
N VAL A 171 -1.00 -12.62 -12.53
CA VAL A 171 -0.97 -11.89 -13.79
C VAL A 171 0.49 -11.81 -14.18
N ASP A 172 0.79 -12.14 -15.43
CA ASP A 172 2.13 -11.97 -15.96
C ASP A 172 2.42 -10.47 -16.14
N VAL A 173 3.51 -9.99 -15.55
CA VAL A 173 3.87 -8.57 -15.53
C VAL A 173 5.25 -8.41 -16.12
N GLU A 174 5.29 -7.93 -17.36
CA GLU A 174 6.55 -7.59 -18.05
C GLU A 174 7.09 -6.23 -17.61
N GLN A 175 6.19 -5.27 -17.42
CA GLN A 175 6.49 -3.88 -17.07
C GLN A 175 5.44 -3.32 -16.10
N CYS A 176 5.87 -2.45 -15.21
CA CYS A 176 5.03 -1.82 -14.19
C CYS A 176 5.25 -0.29 -14.20
N PRO A 177 4.30 0.52 -14.70
CA PRO A 177 4.49 1.97 -14.82
C PRO A 177 4.70 2.72 -13.50
N ILE A 178 4.27 2.14 -12.37
CA ILE A 178 4.51 2.73 -11.05
C ILE A 178 5.87 2.33 -10.46
N ALA A 179 6.56 1.34 -11.03
CA ALA A 179 7.91 0.97 -10.64
C ALA A 179 8.94 1.86 -11.34
N MET A 180 10.04 2.17 -10.66
CA MET A 180 11.15 2.93 -11.24
C MET A 180 11.69 2.26 -12.52
N PRO A 181 12.18 3.02 -13.52
CA PRO A 181 12.70 2.47 -14.78
C PRO A 181 13.78 1.40 -14.58
N GLU A 182 14.65 1.57 -13.60
CA GLU A 182 15.71 0.64 -13.24
C GLU A 182 15.15 -0.70 -12.75
N LEU A 183 14.03 -0.69 -11.99
CA LEU A 183 13.33 -1.91 -11.59
C LEU A 183 12.72 -2.61 -12.80
N ASN A 184 12.17 -1.85 -13.75
CA ASN A 184 11.58 -2.41 -14.96
C ASN A 184 12.64 -3.05 -15.87
N ALA A 185 13.82 -2.45 -15.99
CA ALA A 185 14.96 -3.06 -16.69
C ALA A 185 15.42 -4.35 -15.98
N ALA A 186 15.60 -4.29 -14.66
CA ALA A 186 15.99 -5.45 -13.86
C ALA A 186 14.93 -6.56 -13.83
N LEU A 187 13.64 -6.22 -13.94
CA LEU A 187 12.55 -7.17 -14.04
C LEU A 187 12.64 -7.98 -15.33
N THR A 188 12.91 -7.33 -16.46
CA THR A 188 13.11 -8.02 -17.75
C THR A 188 14.25 -9.04 -17.66
N GLU A 189 15.40 -8.65 -17.08
CA GLU A 189 16.53 -9.55 -16.86
C GLU A 189 16.17 -10.71 -15.92
N ALA A 190 15.53 -10.40 -14.79
CA ALA A 190 15.17 -11.39 -13.78
C ALA A 190 14.17 -12.42 -14.33
N ARG A 191 13.20 -11.99 -15.13
CA ARG A 191 12.25 -12.87 -15.82
C ARG A 191 12.98 -13.85 -16.73
N ALA A 192 13.87 -13.35 -17.59
CA ALA A 192 14.66 -14.19 -18.49
C ALA A 192 15.51 -15.22 -17.71
N ALA A 193 16.15 -14.79 -16.62
CA ALA A 193 16.92 -15.68 -15.76
C ALA A 193 16.05 -16.76 -15.09
N VAL A 194 14.87 -16.39 -14.58
CA VAL A 194 13.93 -17.34 -13.97
C VAL A 194 13.45 -18.39 -14.98
N HIS A 195 13.10 -17.99 -16.21
CA HIS A 195 12.70 -18.94 -17.25
C HIS A 195 13.87 -19.85 -17.68
N ALA A 196 15.08 -19.30 -17.86
CA ALA A 196 16.25 -20.09 -18.21
C ALA A 196 16.62 -21.12 -17.13
N ALA A 197 16.41 -20.76 -15.85
CA ALA A 197 16.66 -21.62 -14.71
C ALA A 197 15.43 -22.44 -14.26
N ALA A 198 14.36 -22.54 -15.07
CA ALA A 198 13.09 -23.18 -14.69
C ALA A 198 13.27 -24.59 -14.07
N ALA A 199 14.15 -25.40 -14.66
CA ALA A 199 14.44 -26.77 -14.20
C ALA A 199 15.07 -26.84 -12.80
N THR A 200 15.64 -25.74 -12.29
CA THR A 200 16.27 -25.69 -10.96
C THR A 200 15.27 -25.45 -9.83
N TYR A 201 14.08 -24.93 -10.14
CA TYR A 201 13.08 -24.59 -9.14
C TYR A 201 12.19 -25.79 -8.81
N LYS A 202 12.03 -26.09 -7.52
CA LYS A 202 11.07 -27.10 -7.03
C LYS A 202 9.73 -26.48 -6.63
N ASN A 203 9.76 -25.21 -6.24
CA ASN A 203 8.63 -24.45 -5.73
C ASN A 203 8.54 -23.10 -6.45
N GLY A 204 7.40 -22.42 -6.28
CA GLY A 204 7.31 -21.00 -6.63
C GLY A 204 8.19 -20.16 -5.71
N ALA A 205 8.57 -18.98 -6.19
CA ALA A 205 9.37 -18.05 -5.40
C ALA A 205 8.98 -16.60 -5.66
N THR A 206 9.61 -15.71 -4.91
CA THR A 206 9.49 -14.26 -5.05
C THR A 206 10.78 -13.71 -5.60
N VAL A 207 10.69 -12.92 -6.65
CA VAL A 207 11.80 -12.13 -7.19
C VAL A 207 11.80 -10.81 -6.45
N LEU A 208 12.85 -10.50 -5.69
CA LEU A 208 12.99 -9.21 -5.02
C LEU A 208 13.75 -8.25 -5.93
N LEU A 209 13.22 -7.05 -6.14
CA LEU A 209 13.92 -5.96 -6.82
C LEU A 209 13.72 -4.68 -6.02
N ARG A 210 14.81 -4.06 -5.58
CA ARG A 210 14.79 -2.78 -4.87
C ARG A 210 15.84 -1.83 -5.41
N VAL A 211 15.44 -0.62 -5.78
CA VAL A 211 16.37 0.48 -6.04
C VAL A 211 16.79 1.06 -4.70
N ALA A 212 18.10 1.14 -4.48
CA ALA A 212 18.70 1.86 -3.37
C ALA A 212 20.10 2.33 -3.80
N SER A 213 20.48 3.56 -3.44
CA SER A 213 21.80 4.14 -3.78
C SER A 213 22.21 3.99 -5.26
N GLY A 214 21.26 4.22 -6.18
CA GLY A 214 21.50 4.19 -7.62
C GLY A 214 21.73 2.78 -8.20
N GLN A 215 21.46 1.73 -7.44
CA GLN A 215 21.61 0.34 -7.87
C GLN A 215 20.33 -0.45 -7.65
N VAL A 216 20.16 -1.56 -8.38
CA VAL A 216 19.06 -2.51 -8.16
C VAL A 216 19.57 -3.72 -7.38
N LEU A 217 19.13 -3.83 -6.13
CA LEU A 217 19.36 -4.95 -5.25
C LEU A 217 18.37 -6.07 -5.57
N LYS A 218 18.87 -7.31 -5.64
CA LYS A 218 18.13 -8.49 -6.10
C LYS A 218 18.02 -9.60 -5.04
N ARG A 219 18.83 -9.55 -3.98
CA ARG A 219 18.79 -10.51 -2.86
C ARG A 219 18.32 -9.84 -1.57
N PRO A 220 17.55 -10.53 -0.72
CA PRO A 220 17.01 -9.94 0.50
C PRO A 220 18.06 -9.43 1.49
N ASP A 221 19.25 -10.03 1.52
CA ASP A 221 20.35 -9.75 2.45
C ASP A 221 21.27 -8.61 2.00
N GLU A 222 21.09 -8.08 0.78
CA GLU A 222 21.89 -6.96 0.28
C GLU A 222 21.62 -5.69 1.08
N LEU A 223 22.68 -4.91 1.33
CA LEU A 223 22.59 -3.64 2.05
C LEU A 223 21.91 -2.59 1.16
N ALA A 224 20.72 -2.15 1.59
CA ALA A 224 20.03 -1.00 1.05
C ALA A 224 20.38 0.24 1.87
N VAL A 225 20.53 1.35 1.17
CA VAL A 225 20.94 2.64 1.72
C VAL A 225 20.03 3.71 1.16
N GLU A 226 19.41 4.49 2.05
CA GLU A 226 18.56 5.63 1.73
C GLU A 226 18.99 6.87 2.52
N ASN A 227 18.72 8.06 1.98
CA ASN A 227 18.94 9.32 2.69
C ASN A 227 17.61 10.07 2.80
N VAL A 228 17.22 10.43 4.03
CA VAL A 228 15.97 11.13 4.32
C VAL A 228 16.27 12.31 5.23
N LEU A 229 15.93 13.53 4.80
CA LEU A 229 16.19 14.77 5.56
C LEU A 229 17.66 14.90 6.05
N GLY A 230 18.62 14.47 5.23
CA GLY A 230 20.05 14.50 5.57
C GLY A 230 20.52 13.35 6.46
N MET A 231 19.62 12.49 6.94
CA MET A 231 19.94 11.30 7.72
C MET A 231 20.11 10.08 6.80
N ARG A 232 21.14 9.29 7.07
CA ARG A 232 21.47 8.06 6.33
C ARG A 232 20.84 6.85 7.01
N PHE A 233 20.15 6.01 6.24
CA PHE A 233 19.54 4.78 6.73
C PHE A 233 20.10 3.57 5.99
N GLU A 234 20.53 2.59 6.76
CA GLU A 234 21.00 1.28 6.30
C GLU A 234 20.05 0.17 6.78
N PHE A 235 19.61 -0.67 5.85
CA PHE A 235 18.67 -1.77 6.09
C PHE A 235 18.87 -2.88 5.06
N GLN A 236 18.30 -4.07 5.27
CA GLN A 236 18.41 -5.12 4.25
C GLN A 236 17.38 -4.90 3.12
N ALA A 237 17.70 -5.29 1.89
CA ALA A 237 16.80 -5.12 0.75
C ALA A 237 15.45 -5.87 0.93
N GLY A 238 15.47 -6.95 1.72
CA GLY A 238 14.30 -7.70 2.18
C GLY A 238 13.38 -6.92 3.12
N ASP A 239 13.96 -6.05 3.95
CA ASP A 239 13.26 -5.39 5.04
C ASP A 239 12.22 -4.38 4.57
N PHE A 240 11.32 -4.01 5.49
CA PHE A 240 10.41 -2.91 5.28
C PHE A 240 11.17 -1.57 5.30
N PHE A 241 10.87 -0.74 4.31
CA PHE A 241 11.19 0.68 4.26
C PHE A 241 10.18 1.34 3.32
N GLN A 242 9.95 2.64 3.43
CA GLN A 242 8.95 3.34 2.64
C GLN A 242 9.26 3.20 1.13
N ASN A 243 8.28 2.73 0.35
CA ASN A 243 8.50 2.37 -1.06
C ASN A 243 8.40 3.55 -2.04
N ASN A 244 8.01 4.74 -1.57
CA ASN A 244 7.98 5.96 -2.37
C ASN A 244 8.98 6.97 -1.80
N PRO A 245 10.25 6.96 -2.26
CA PRO A 245 11.27 7.88 -1.75
C PRO A 245 10.99 9.34 -2.12
N PHE A 246 10.16 9.62 -3.14
CA PHE A 246 9.90 10.99 -3.58
C PHE A 246 9.02 11.77 -2.60
N ILE A 247 8.00 11.13 -2.03
CA ILE A 247 7.13 11.77 -1.02
C ILE A 247 7.71 11.69 0.40
N LEU A 248 8.70 10.82 0.61
CA LEU A 248 9.23 10.48 1.92
C LEU A 248 9.74 11.69 2.72
N PRO A 249 10.52 12.64 2.14
CA PRO A 249 10.94 13.84 2.86
C PRO A 249 9.77 14.69 3.36
N GLN A 250 8.77 14.94 2.50
CA GLN A 250 7.60 15.75 2.85
C GLN A 250 6.75 15.06 3.93
N PHE A 251 6.60 13.73 3.83
CA PHE A 251 5.88 12.94 4.81
C PHE A 251 6.54 12.99 6.20
N VAL A 252 7.86 12.77 6.26
CA VAL A 252 8.60 12.83 7.53
C VAL A 252 8.59 14.26 8.08
N GLU A 253 8.88 15.26 7.26
CA GLU A 253 8.91 16.66 7.68
C GLU A 253 7.57 17.13 8.27
N TYR A 254 6.45 16.73 7.67
CA TYR A 254 5.12 17.03 8.21
C TYR A 254 4.95 16.49 9.63
N VAL A 255 5.24 15.20 9.85
CA VAL A 255 5.11 14.57 11.18
C VAL A 255 6.04 15.23 12.19
N LEU A 256 7.27 15.57 11.80
CA LEU A 256 8.21 16.24 12.69
C LEU A 256 7.76 17.67 13.04
N ASN A 257 7.18 18.41 12.10
CA ASN A 257 6.67 19.74 12.37
C ASN A 257 5.49 19.72 13.34
N GLU A 258 4.55 18.76 13.17
CA GLU A 258 3.46 18.55 14.12
C GLU A 258 3.99 18.19 15.52
N ALA A 259 4.98 17.31 15.60
CA ALA A 259 5.61 16.93 16.86
C ALA A 259 6.31 18.13 17.54
N ARG A 260 7.05 18.94 16.77
CA ARG A 260 7.76 20.13 17.27
C ARG A 260 6.81 21.24 17.71
N ALA A 261 5.66 21.39 17.06
CA ALA A 261 4.66 22.40 17.40
C ALA A 261 4.10 22.23 18.82
N THR A 262 4.22 21.04 19.41
CA THR A 262 3.83 20.78 20.81
C THR A 262 4.72 21.49 21.82
N GLY A 263 5.96 21.84 21.45
CA GLY A 263 6.97 22.39 22.37
C GLY A 263 7.58 21.37 23.33
N ALA A 264 7.25 20.08 23.21
CA ALA A 264 7.81 19.01 24.02
C ALA A 264 9.33 18.88 23.81
N ALA A 265 10.07 18.70 24.91
CA ALA A 265 11.51 18.47 24.85
C ALA A 265 11.89 17.03 24.47
N HIS A 266 10.99 16.07 24.69
CA HIS A 266 11.24 14.65 24.48
C HIS A 266 10.29 14.05 23.44
N LEU A 267 10.76 13.05 22.69
CA LEU A 267 9.97 12.33 21.70
C LEU A 267 10.00 10.82 21.94
N LEU A 268 8.83 10.19 21.91
CA LEU A 268 8.64 8.75 21.90
C LEU A 268 8.16 8.31 20.52
N ASP A 269 8.96 7.50 19.82
CA ASP A 269 8.64 6.90 18.52
C ASP A 269 8.16 5.45 18.73
N ALA A 270 6.85 5.25 18.77
CA ALA A 270 6.24 3.93 18.96
C ALA A 270 6.02 3.23 17.60
N TYR A 271 6.36 1.94 17.53
CA TYR A 271 6.44 1.18 16.28
C TYR A 271 7.52 1.74 15.33
N CYS A 272 8.67 2.13 15.91
CA CYS A 272 9.68 2.92 15.20
C CYS A 272 10.35 2.20 14.03
N GLY A 273 10.19 0.87 13.91
CA GLY A 273 10.87 0.06 12.89
C GLY A 273 12.38 0.28 12.94
N SER A 274 12.98 0.66 11.80
CA SER A 274 14.40 0.99 11.69
C SER A 274 14.78 2.41 12.14
N GLY A 275 13.87 3.11 12.84
CA GLY A 275 14.11 4.42 13.46
C GLY A 275 13.83 5.63 12.58
N LEU A 276 12.97 5.53 11.54
CA LEU A 276 12.78 6.59 10.54
C LEU A 276 12.43 7.95 11.18
N PHE A 277 11.37 8.00 12.00
CA PHE A 277 10.94 9.25 12.61
C PHE A 277 11.90 9.66 13.72
N GLY A 278 12.23 8.76 14.64
CA GLY A 278 13.11 9.08 15.77
C GLY A 278 14.48 9.63 15.36
N ILE A 279 15.13 9.03 14.37
CA ILE A 279 16.45 9.49 13.87
C ILE A 279 16.33 10.86 13.20
N CYS A 280 15.32 11.07 12.36
CA CYS A 280 15.08 12.37 11.73
C CYS A 280 14.65 13.44 12.74
N ALA A 281 13.99 13.06 13.83
CA ALA A 281 13.57 13.97 14.89
C ALA A 281 14.72 14.40 15.81
N ALA A 282 15.74 13.55 15.97
CA ALA A 282 16.79 13.70 16.96
C ALA A 282 17.43 15.10 17.05
N PRO A 283 17.71 15.82 15.95
CA PRO A 283 18.27 17.18 16.03
C PRO A 283 17.35 18.22 16.68
N HIS A 284 16.06 17.91 16.86
CA HIS A 284 15.03 18.84 17.31
C HIS A 284 14.52 18.57 18.73
N PHE A 285 14.93 17.46 19.35
CA PHE A 285 14.51 17.05 20.69
C PHE A 285 15.72 16.83 21.60
N LYS A 286 15.56 17.04 22.90
CA LYS A 286 16.62 16.77 23.88
C LYS A 286 16.93 15.28 23.96
N GLU A 287 15.90 14.44 23.86
CA GLU A 287 16.04 12.99 23.87
C GLU A 287 14.92 12.35 23.05
N VAL A 288 15.29 11.30 22.32
CA VAL A 288 14.38 10.48 21.52
C VAL A 288 14.45 9.04 22.00
N THR A 289 13.30 8.46 22.31
CA THR A 289 13.17 7.03 22.62
C THR A 289 12.32 6.36 21.56
N GLY A 290 12.84 5.31 20.93
CA GLY A 290 12.08 4.49 19.97
C GLY A 290 11.81 3.09 20.52
N VAL A 291 10.61 2.57 20.27
CA VAL A 291 10.25 1.20 20.65
C VAL A 291 9.62 0.44 19.50
N GLU A 292 10.07 -0.80 19.35
CA GLU A 292 9.68 -1.72 18.29
C GLU A 292 9.69 -3.16 18.83
N ILE A 293 8.77 -4.01 18.37
CA ILE A 293 8.70 -5.41 18.83
C ILE A 293 9.76 -6.28 18.17
N SER A 294 10.19 -5.93 16.96
CA SER A 294 11.22 -6.63 16.21
C SER A 294 12.62 -6.27 16.71
N GLU A 295 13.30 -7.24 17.34
CA GLU A 295 14.71 -7.08 17.75
C GLU A 295 15.64 -6.72 16.59
N THR A 296 15.39 -7.29 15.41
CA THR A 296 16.18 -7.00 14.20
C THR A 296 16.00 -5.57 13.73
N ALA A 297 14.77 -5.03 13.79
CA ALA A 297 14.51 -3.65 13.44
C ALA A 297 15.12 -2.67 14.45
N VAL A 298 15.05 -2.98 15.74
CA VAL A 298 15.73 -2.20 16.80
C VAL A 298 17.24 -2.20 16.64
N ALA A 299 17.85 -3.35 16.35
CA ALA A 299 19.28 -3.42 16.05
C ALA A 299 19.66 -2.52 14.86
N LYS A 300 18.80 -2.45 13.83
CA LYS A 300 18.97 -1.53 12.71
C LYS A 300 18.77 -0.07 13.11
N ALA A 301 17.79 0.25 13.96
CA ALA A 301 17.58 1.60 14.47
C ALA A 301 18.80 2.11 15.26
N ARG A 302 19.38 1.28 16.13
CA ARG A 302 20.63 1.59 16.86
C ARG A 302 21.79 1.84 15.90
N HIS A 303 22.01 0.92 14.95
CA HIS A 303 23.04 1.08 13.92
C HIS A 303 22.86 2.38 13.13
N ASN A 304 21.63 2.71 12.72
CA ASN A 304 21.34 3.94 11.98
C ASN A 304 21.55 5.19 12.85
N ALA A 305 21.26 5.15 14.14
CA ALA A 305 21.54 6.27 15.05
C ALA A 305 23.05 6.51 15.20
N GLU A 306 23.83 5.43 15.38
CA GLU A 306 25.29 5.48 15.43
C GLU A 306 25.88 6.00 14.11
N LEU A 307 25.35 5.54 12.97
CA LEU A 307 25.74 5.95 11.62
C LEU A 307 25.54 7.47 11.39
N ASN A 308 24.54 8.06 12.03
CA ASN A 308 24.25 9.50 11.98
C ASN A 308 24.87 10.28 13.14
N HIS A 309 25.72 9.65 13.97
CA HIS A 309 26.38 10.27 15.12
C HIS A 309 25.40 10.87 16.15
N LEU A 310 24.25 10.23 16.33
CA LEU A 310 23.21 10.66 17.26
C LEU A 310 23.41 10.00 18.62
N SER A 311 23.73 10.80 19.65
CA SER A 311 23.90 10.34 21.03
C SER A 311 22.65 10.50 21.90
N ASN A 312 21.65 11.22 21.42
CA ASN A 312 20.40 11.51 22.13
C ASN A 312 19.24 10.59 21.72
N CYS A 313 19.54 9.45 21.07
CA CYS A 313 18.56 8.46 20.65
C CYS A 313 18.77 7.13 21.38
N GLN A 314 17.69 6.55 21.90
CA GLN A 314 17.68 5.21 22.46
C GLN A 314 16.60 4.37 21.78
N PHE A 315 16.92 3.13 21.42
CA PHE A 315 15.96 2.21 20.80
C PHE A 315 15.89 0.91 21.58
N THR A 316 14.69 0.43 21.88
CA THR A 316 14.46 -0.75 22.72
C THR A 316 13.50 -1.73 22.05
N ALA A 317 13.83 -3.01 22.15
CA ALA A 317 12.94 -4.08 21.74
C ALA A 317 11.98 -4.40 22.88
N ALA A 318 10.71 -4.07 22.72
CA ALA A 318 9.69 -4.31 23.73
C ALA A 318 8.29 -4.39 23.10
N ASP A 319 7.37 -5.08 23.78
CA ASP A 319 5.95 -4.96 23.46
C ASP A 319 5.53 -3.51 23.67
N ALA A 320 4.75 -2.97 22.73
CA ALA A 320 4.23 -1.62 22.82
C ALA A 320 3.47 -1.36 24.15
N GLN A 321 2.78 -2.39 24.66
CA GLN A 321 2.05 -2.33 25.94
C GLN A 321 2.97 -2.15 27.16
N GLN A 322 4.23 -2.54 27.05
CA GLN A 322 5.23 -2.41 28.11
C GLN A 322 6.14 -1.17 27.92
N ILE A 323 5.91 -0.36 26.87
CA ILE A 323 6.67 0.87 26.58
C ILE A 323 6.69 1.77 27.82
N PHE A 324 5.51 2.15 28.33
CA PHE A 324 5.40 3.13 29.40
C PHE A 324 5.90 2.64 30.76
N ALA A 325 6.14 1.33 30.92
CA ALA A 325 6.69 0.80 32.17
C ALA A 325 8.12 1.28 32.43
N ASN A 326 8.89 1.55 31.36
CA ASN A 326 10.31 1.91 31.44
C ASN A 326 10.63 3.28 30.80
N VAL A 327 9.64 3.98 30.22
CA VAL A 327 9.82 5.34 29.72
C VAL A 327 9.96 6.29 30.90
N THR A 328 11.15 6.86 31.06
CA THR A 328 11.45 7.86 32.08
C THR A 328 10.92 9.24 31.71
N GLN A 329 10.76 9.53 30.40
CA GLN A 329 10.24 10.80 29.90
C GLN A 329 8.71 10.77 29.85
N SER A 330 8.05 11.05 30.98
CA SER A 330 6.59 11.11 31.09
C SER A 330 6.09 12.52 31.37
N GLY A 331 4.84 12.80 30.99
CA GLY A 331 4.16 14.06 31.27
C GLY A 331 4.09 15.01 30.08
N ALA A 332 3.81 16.28 30.35
CA ALA A 332 3.52 17.30 29.33
C ALA A 332 4.72 17.69 28.44
N ASP A 333 5.94 17.21 28.76
CA ASP A 333 7.17 17.51 28.04
C ASP A 333 7.57 16.41 27.03
N THR A 334 6.68 15.46 26.78
CA THR A 334 6.89 14.35 25.83
C THR A 334 5.79 14.33 24.77
N VAL A 335 6.19 14.21 23.50
CA VAL A 335 5.29 13.94 22.38
C VAL A 335 5.48 12.50 21.88
N VAL A 336 4.39 11.87 21.43
CA VAL A 336 4.41 10.48 20.95
C VAL A 336 4.06 10.44 19.46
N ILE A 337 4.92 9.82 18.65
CA ILE A 337 4.62 9.41 17.28
C ILE A 337 4.22 7.93 17.31
N ILE A 338 3.15 7.59 16.59
CA ILE A 338 2.62 6.22 16.54
C ILE A 338 2.36 5.85 15.07
N ASP A 339 3.13 4.90 14.54
CA ASP A 339 2.96 4.37 13.16
C ASP A 339 2.67 2.86 13.20
N PRO A 340 1.47 2.44 13.64
CA PRO A 340 1.17 1.04 13.89
C PRO A 340 0.93 0.26 12.58
N PRO A 341 0.98 -1.10 12.62
CA PRO A 341 0.58 -1.92 11.49
C PRO A 341 -0.91 -1.75 11.16
N ARG A 342 -1.38 -2.37 10.06
CA ARG A 342 -2.79 -2.32 9.61
C ARG A 342 -3.82 -2.68 10.69
N ALA A 343 -3.45 -3.48 11.68
CA ALA A 343 -4.32 -3.84 12.81
C ALA A 343 -4.60 -2.67 13.78
N GLY A 344 -3.83 -1.58 13.70
CA GLY A 344 -3.90 -0.45 14.62
C GLY A 344 -3.19 -0.73 15.94
N CYS A 345 -3.45 0.13 16.92
CA CYS A 345 -2.93 -0.01 18.28
C CYS A 345 -3.78 -1.02 19.08
N SER A 346 -3.12 -1.80 19.94
CA SER A 346 -3.84 -2.66 20.89
C SER A 346 -4.48 -1.83 22.01
N ALA A 347 -5.58 -2.33 22.60
CA ALA A 347 -6.24 -1.66 23.72
C ALA A 347 -5.38 -1.57 24.99
N GLY A 348 -4.32 -2.38 25.13
CA GLY A 348 -3.37 -2.23 26.24
C GLY A 348 -2.32 -1.15 26.01
N PHE A 349 -2.18 -0.67 24.77
CA PHE A 349 -1.27 0.43 24.42
C PHE A 349 -1.96 1.80 24.54
N LEU A 350 -3.23 1.89 24.11
CA LEU A 350 -4.08 3.09 24.25
C LEU A 350 -4.54 3.27 25.69
#